data_AF-A0A368JG70-F1
#
_entry.id   AF-A0A368JG70-F1
#
_cell.length_a   1.000
_cell.length_b   1.000
_cell.length_c   1.000
_cell.angle_alpha   90.00
_cell.angle_beta   90.00
_cell.angle_gamma   90.00
#
_symmetry.space_group_name_H-M   'P 1'
#
loop_
_entity.id
_entity.type
_entity.pdbx_description
1 polymer ?
#
loop_
_entity_poly.entity_id
_entity_poly.type
_entity_poly.pdbx_seq_one_letter_code
_entity_poly.pdbx_strand_id
1 'polypeptide(L)' 'MKSSLGDRQRIQHIREAIDHIENFTDGIDFESYMNNFQLRLALVKLLEIVGEAAAALSEDLKQEFSEIE' A
#
# COMPACT_ATOMS: atom_id res chain seq x y z
N MET A 1 -17.66 -9.89 11.26
CA MET A 1 -17.28 -9.69 9.84
C MET A 1 -16.74 -8.28 9.71
N LYS A 2 -15.63 -8.07 8.97
CA LYS A 2 -15.14 -6.71 8.69
C LYS A 2 -16.23 -5.97 7.92
N SER A 3 -16.58 -4.78 8.37
CA SER A 3 -17.63 -3.99 7.72
C SER A 3 -17.15 -3.51 6.36
N SER A 4 -17.99 -3.64 5.32
CA SER A 4 -17.74 -3.06 4.00
C SER A 4 -17.74 -1.52 4.01
N LEU A 5 -18.32 -0.92 5.06
CA LEU A 5 -18.24 0.52 5.33
C LEU A 5 -16.80 0.90 5.66
N GLY A 6 -16.02 1.20 4.62
CA GLY A 6 -14.62 1.61 4.73
C GLY A 6 -13.73 1.06 3.62
N ASP A 7 -14.17 0.07 2.85
CA ASP A 7 -13.35 -0.57 1.82
C ASP A 7 -12.86 0.42 0.76
N ARG A 8 -13.72 1.35 0.32
CA ARG A 8 -13.32 2.42 -0.60
C ARG A 8 -12.16 3.25 -0.05
N GLN A 9 -12.20 3.61 1.23
CA GLN A 9 -11.13 4.39 1.86
C GLN A 9 -9.84 3.56 2.01
N ARG A 10 -9.95 2.26 2.29
CA ARG A 10 -8.80 1.35 2.37
C ARG A 10 -8.12 1.19 1.02
N ILE A 11 -8.89 0.97 -0.05
CA ILE A 11 -8.38 0.94 -1.42
C ILE A 11 -7.72 2.29 -1.77
N GLN A 12 -8.32 3.40 -1.35
CA GLN A 12 -7.75 4.72 -1.54
C GLN A 12 -6.38 4.86 -0.84
N HIS A 13 -6.25 4.42 0.41
CA HIS A 13 -4.97 4.43 1.13
C HIS A 13 -3.92 3.54 0.46
N ILE A 14 -4.32 2.35 -0.03
CA ILE A 14 -3.42 1.45 -0.77
C ILE A 14 -2.89 2.17 -2.01
N ARG A 15 -3.79 2.77 -2.80
CA ARG A 15 -3.41 3.47 -4.03
C ARG A 15 -2.47 4.64 -3.76
N GLU A 16 -2.81 5.50 -2.81
CA GLU A 16 -1.97 6.65 -2.42
C GLU A 16 -0.59 6.22 -1.92
N ALA A 17 -0.52 5.14 -1.13
CA ALA A 17 0.75 4.63 -0.64
C ALA A 17 1.63 4.07 -1.78
N ILE A 18 1.03 3.37 -2.75
CA ILE A 18 1.73 2.90 -3.96
C ILE A 18 2.23 4.09 -4.79
N ASP A 19 1.38 5.09 -5.04
CA ASP A 19 1.76 6.30 -5.78
C ASP A 19 2.95 6.99 -5.11
N HIS A 20 2.99 7.06 -3.78
CA HIS A 20 4.13 7.61 -3.05
C HIS A 20 5.40 6.75 -3.19
N ILE A 21 5.29 5.42 -3.12
CA ILE A 21 6.44 4.52 -3.33
C ILE A 21 7.05 4.74 -4.71
N GLU A 22 6.22 4.79 -5.75
CA GLU A 22 6.66 5.00 -7.14
C GLU A 22 7.34 6.37 -7.27
N ASN A 23 6.70 7.45 -6.78
CA ASN A 23 7.27 8.79 -6.82
C ASN A 23 8.58 8.94 -6.02
N PHE A 24 8.71 8.24 -4.89
CA PHE A 24 9.92 8.30 -4.07
C PHE A 24 11.07 7.48 -4.63
N THR A 25 10.80 6.50 -5.49
CA THR A 25 11.82 5.62 -6.06
C THR A 25 12.15 5.95 -7.52
N ASP A 26 11.36 6.82 -8.17
CA ASP A 26 11.60 7.26 -9.55
C ASP A 26 12.99 7.89 -9.71
N GLY A 27 13.76 7.36 -10.67
CA GLY A 27 15.12 7.80 -10.96
C GLY A 27 16.17 7.51 -9.87
N ILE A 28 15.82 6.82 -8.77
CA ILE A 28 16.78 6.47 -7.71
C ILE A 28 17.48 5.14 -8.04
N ASP A 29 18.81 5.16 -8.12
CA ASP A 29 19.60 3.93 -8.22
C ASP A 29 19.74 3.19 -6.89
N PHE A 30 20.15 1.93 -6.96
CA PHE A 30 20.24 1.06 -5.80
C PHE A 30 21.24 1.58 -4.74
N GLU A 31 22.36 2.18 -5.14
CA GLU A 31 23.36 2.69 -4.21
C GLU A 31 22.83 3.90 -3.43
N SER A 32 22.17 4.84 -4.13
CA SER A 32 21.51 5.99 -3.54
C SER A 32 20.39 5.55 -2.58
N TYR A 33 19.60 4.55 -2.95
CA TYR A 33 18.60 3.93 -2.08
C TYR A 33 19.24 3.30 -0.82
N MET A 34 20.31 2.52 -0.98
CA MET A 34 21.01 1.85 0.12
C MET A 34 21.76 2.81 1.04
N ASN A 35 22.08 4.01 0.58
CA ASN A 35 22.69 5.06 1.40
C ASN A 35 21.67 6.03 2.03
N ASN A 36 20.41 6.03 1.58
CA ASN A 36 19.36 6.90 2.12
C ASN A 36 18.47 6.17 3.16
N PHE A 37 18.85 6.26 4.44
CA PHE A 37 18.10 5.62 5.52
C PHE A 37 16.68 6.18 5.70
N GLN A 38 16.50 7.48 5.51
CA GLN A 38 15.19 8.13 5.63
C GLN A 38 14.21 7.62 4.56
N LEU A 39 14.68 7.47 3.31
CA LEU A 39 13.90 6.88 2.23
C LEU A 39 13.47 5.46 2.60
N ARG A 40 14.38 4.62 3.11
CA ARG A 40 14.03 3.25 3.52
C ARG A 40 12.96 3.22 4.60
N LEU A 41 13.05 4.09 5.61
CA LEU A 41 12.01 4.20 6.64
C LEU A 41 10.66 4.63 6.05
N ALA A 42 10.66 5.58 5.11
CA ALA A 42 9.44 6.00 4.42
C ALA A 42 8.81 4.85 3.62
N LEU A 43 9.61 4.11 2.83
CA LEU A 43 9.11 2.97 2.05
C LEU A 43 8.58 1.85 2.95
N VAL A 44 9.27 1.51 4.05
CA VAL A 44 8.76 0.55 5.03
C VAL A 44 7.41 0.99 5.57
N LYS A 45 7.25 2.27 5.91
CA LYS A 45 5.97 2.77 6.44
C LYS A 45 4.85 2.73 5.39
N LEU A 46 5.14 3.06 4.14
CA LEU A 46 4.16 2.99 3.05
C LEU A 46 3.72 1.54 2.80
N LEU A 47 4.65 0.59 2.84
CA LEU A 47 4.34 -0.84 2.73
C LEU A 47 3.50 -1.35 3.92
N GLU A 48 3.77 -0.87 5.15
CA GLU A 48 2.90 -1.17 6.30
C GLU A 48 1.46 -0.67 6.09
N ILE A 49 1.29 0.55 5.57
CA ILE A 49 -0.03 1.13 5.29
C ILE A 49 -0.79 0.30 4.26
N VAL A 50 -0.11 -0.12 3.18
CA VAL A 50 -0.68 -1.02 2.16
C VAL A 50 -1.13 -2.32 2.82
N GLY A 51 -0.25 -2.96 3.60
CA GLY A 51 -0.54 -4.23 4.27
C GLY A 51 -1.70 -4.13 5.27
N GLU A 52 -1.74 -3.10 6.09
CA GLU A 52 -2.82 -2.89 7.07
C GLU A 52 -4.16 -2.64 6.39
N ALA A 53 -4.18 -1.78 5.36
CA ALA A 53 -5.39 -1.48 4.61
C ALA A 53 -5.91 -2.71 3.85
N ALA A 54 -5.03 -3.47 3.19
CA ALA A 54 -5.37 -4.69 2.48
C ALA A 54 -5.87 -5.79 3.43
N ALA A 55 -5.19 -5.97 4.56
CA ALA A 55 -5.62 -6.90 5.60
C ALA A 55 -6.99 -6.53 6.14
N ALA A 56 -7.38 -5.27 6.16
CA ALA A 56 -8.65 -4.79 6.71
C ALA A 56 -9.81 -4.73 5.69
N LEU A 57 -9.61 -5.12 4.43
CA LEU A 57 -10.70 -5.25 3.45
C LEU A 57 -11.73 -6.29 3.87
N SER A 58 -13.00 -6.03 3.58
CA SER A 58 -14.10 -6.96 3.87
C SER A 58 -14.04 -8.23 3.02
N GLU A 59 -14.60 -9.32 3.54
CA GLU A 59 -14.70 -10.57 2.78
C GLU A 59 -15.76 -10.47 1.67
N ASP A 60 -16.81 -9.67 1.87
CA ASP A 60 -17.85 -9.43 0.85
C ASP A 60 -17.23 -8.84 -0.42
N LEU A 61 -16.34 -7.84 -0.26
CA LEU A 61 -15.61 -7.26 -1.39
C LEU A 61 -14.70 -8.27 -2.09
N LYS A 62 -13.96 -9.08 -1.33
CA LYS A 62 -13.08 -10.11 -1.90
C LYS A 62 -13.87 -11.19 -2.65
N GLN A 63 -15.08 -11.51 -2.19
CA GLN A 63 -15.97 -12.45 -2.88
C GLN A 63 -16.57 -11.82 -4.14
N GLU A 64 -16.95 -10.54 -4.09
CA GLU A 64 -17.45 -9.80 -5.25
C GLU A 64 -16.41 -9.74 -6.39
N PHE A 65 -15.14 -9.55 -6.04
CA PHE A 65 -14.02 -9.47 -6.99
C PHE A 65 -13.08 -10.69 -6.90
N SER A 66 -13.66 -11.89 -6.75
CA SER A 66 -12.89 -13.13 -6.56
C SER A 66 -11.98 -13.54 -7.73
N GLU A 67 -12.12 -12.89 -8.89
CA GLU A 67 -11.24 -13.04 -10.04
C GLU A 67 -9.89 -12.32 -9.89
N ILE A 68 -9.75 -11.45 -8.89
CA ILE A 68 -8.51 -10.73 -8.57
C ILE A 68 -7.84 -11.44 -7.37
N GLU A 69 -6.69 -12.06 -7.61
CA GLU A 69 -5.88 -12.80 -6.60
C GLU A 69 -4.86 -11.91 -5.87
#